data_AF-A0A015M408-F1
#
_entry.id   AF-A0A015M408-F1
#
_cell.length_a   1.000
_cell.length_b   1.000
_cell.length_c   1.000
_cell.angle_alpha   90.00
_cell.angle_beta   90.00
_cell.angle_gamma   90.00
#
_symmetry.space_group_name_H-M   'P 1'
#
loop_
_entity.id
_entity.type
_entity.pdbx_description
1 polymer ?
#
loop_
_entity_poly.entity_id
_entity_poly.type
_entity_poly.pdbx_seq_one_letter_code
_entity_poly.pdbx_strand_id
1 'polypeptide(L)'
;MTSVAKEIISFLVLIFIIVISFAHAFYILLLPRSNFTLDNRSINNDLNNPWNIASTYNQIFENGTINSNPFLIQPPNENTNMFIDFKTSLFATYLFLTGDSDALSNWSYLNRPPLVILIVLFSLLIVVYLMNLLIGLLSNAIEKNNNRVSYLIQKAQILAEIELFYMLPFQRRWKEWFPEVIYYYANLDEIRKEVKAMMERKEWNADVFPELKSDLLNKLYIQQNTENTAQQELNKLNIQQNTVQQDIAQNSDNQDFCRSH
;
A
#
# COMPACT_ATOMS: atom_id res chain seq x y z
N MET A 1 -2.36 -2.29 -8.97
CA MET A 1 -1.68 -2.84 -7.76
C MET A 1 -1.17 -1.78 -6.76
N THR A 2 -1.23 -0.47 -7.05
CA THR A 2 -0.55 0.60 -6.27
C THR A 2 -1.36 1.24 -5.14
N SER A 3 -2.65 0.92 -4.98
CA SER A 3 -3.52 1.64 -4.01
C SER A 3 -3.22 1.26 -2.55
N VAL A 4 -3.23 -0.04 -2.23
CA VAL A 4 -3.05 -0.54 -0.85
C VAL A 4 -1.66 -0.22 -0.29
N ALA A 5 -0.60 -0.42 -1.09
CA ALA A 5 0.77 -0.14 -0.67
C ALA A 5 0.98 1.36 -0.35
N LYS A 6 0.34 2.26 -1.11
CA LYS A 6 0.37 3.70 -0.85
C LYS A 6 -0.35 4.07 0.45
N GLU A 7 -1.34 3.29 0.86
CA GLU A 7 -2.11 3.53 2.07
C GLU A 7 -1.34 3.09 3.34
N ILE A 8 -0.49 2.05 3.23
CA ILE A 8 0.27 1.48 4.36
C ILE A 8 1.69 2.08 4.50
N ILE A 9 2.22 2.76 3.47
CA ILE A 9 3.59 3.29 3.48
C ILE A 9 3.86 4.25 4.66
N SER A 10 2.89 5.10 5.01
CA SER A 10 3.02 6.03 6.13
C SER A 10 3.20 5.28 7.46
N PHE A 11 2.51 4.14 7.61
CA PHE A 11 2.62 3.29 8.78
C PHE A 11 3.95 2.51 8.81
N LEU A 12 4.46 2.06 7.67
CA LEU A 12 5.79 1.44 7.59
C LEU A 12 6.90 2.41 8.00
N VAL A 13 6.80 3.69 7.62
CA VAL A 13 7.74 4.73 8.07
C VAL A 13 7.68 4.92 9.58
N LEU A 14 6.49 4.89 10.18
CA LEU A 14 6.33 4.93 11.64
C LEU A 14 7.03 3.74 12.33
N ILE A 15 6.82 2.51 11.84
CA ILE A 15 7.52 1.32 12.35
C ILE A 15 9.03 1.52 12.28
N PHE A 16 9.53 2.01 11.15
CA PHE A 16 10.97 2.21 10.94
C PHE A 16 11.57 3.20 11.95
N ILE A 17 10.89 4.33 12.22
CA ILE A 17 11.33 5.32 13.22
C ILE A 17 11.35 4.71 14.63
N ILE A 18 10.34 3.91 14.97
CA ILE A 18 10.27 3.21 16.26
C ILE A 18 11.44 2.23 16.39
N VAL A 19 11.66 1.39 15.38
CA VAL A 19 12.76 0.41 15.38
C VAL A 19 14.11 1.09 15.53
N ILE A 20 14.37 2.20 14.82
CA ILE A 20 15.61 2.99 14.98
C ILE A 20 15.76 3.51 16.42
N SER A 21 14.68 4.03 16.99
CA SER A 21 14.70 4.62 18.33
C SER A 21 15.02 3.58 19.41
N PHE A 22 14.41 2.40 19.34
CA PHE A 22 14.71 1.30 20.26
C PHE A 22 16.08 0.68 19.98
N ALA A 23 16.48 0.53 18.73
CA ALA A 23 17.82 0.06 18.38
C ALA A 23 18.90 0.97 18.94
N HIS A 24 18.68 2.28 18.91
CA HIS A 24 19.59 3.23 19.51
C HIS A 24 19.62 3.14 21.04
N ALA A 25 18.47 2.92 21.69
CA ALA A 25 18.39 2.72 23.13
C ALA A 25 19.09 1.43 23.58
N PHE A 26 18.85 0.30 22.90
CA PHE A 26 19.54 -0.96 23.14
C PHE A 26 21.04 -0.83 22.89
N TYR A 27 21.43 -0.17 21.79
CA TYR A 27 22.83 0.12 21.48
C TYR A 27 23.53 0.84 22.63
N ILE A 28 23.01 1.98 23.09
CA ILE A 28 23.63 2.73 24.19
C ILE A 28 23.74 1.90 25.48
N LEU A 29 22.73 1.08 25.76
CA LEU A 29 22.65 0.27 26.98
C LEU A 29 23.59 -0.94 26.96
N LEU A 30 23.77 -1.56 25.78
CA LEU A 30 24.49 -2.83 25.60
C LEU A 30 25.85 -2.68 24.91
N LEU A 31 26.23 -1.46 24.53
CA LEU A 31 27.56 -1.13 24.01
C LEU A 31 28.64 -1.41 25.08
N PRO A 32 29.71 -2.15 24.74
CA PRO A 32 30.89 -2.27 25.60
C PRO A 32 31.55 -0.89 25.80
N ARG A 33 31.90 -0.56 27.04
CA ARG A 33 32.59 0.68 27.41
C ARG A 33 34.10 0.54 27.44
N SER A 34 34.57 -0.70 27.55
CA SER A 34 35.99 -1.04 27.60
C SER A 34 36.48 -1.55 26.25
N ASN A 35 37.76 -1.32 25.97
CA ASN A 35 38.39 -1.89 24.79
C ASN A 35 38.48 -3.42 24.92
N PHE A 36 38.16 -4.12 23.83
CA PHE A 36 38.26 -5.57 23.73
C PHE A 36 38.75 -5.95 22.32
N THR A 37 39.28 -7.16 22.19
CA THR A 37 39.53 -7.82 20.90
C THR A 37 38.92 -9.22 20.95
N LEU A 38 38.51 -9.76 19.82
CA LEU A 38 37.93 -11.11 19.76
C LEU A 38 39.00 -12.21 19.82
N ASP A 39 40.24 -11.92 19.39
CA ASP A 39 41.33 -12.90 19.34
C ASP A 39 41.96 -13.17 20.72
N ASN A 40 41.97 -12.15 21.59
CA ASN A 40 42.62 -12.22 22.89
C ASN A 40 41.61 -11.97 24.01
N ARG A 41 41.63 -12.84 25.03
CA ARG A 41 40.77 -12.70 26.19
C ARG A 41 41.07 -11.40 26.94
N SER A 42 40.09 -10.50 26.97
CA SER A 42 40.12 -9.28 27.78
C SER A 42 39.37 -9.52 29.10
N ILE A 43 40.10 -9.49 30.22
CA ILE A 43 39.50 -9.58 31.56
C ILE A 43 39.29 -8.16 32.06
N ASN A 44 38.03 -7.73 32.10
CA ASN A 44 37.65 -6.45 32.66
C ASN A 44 36.26 -6.52 33.32
N ASN A 45 35.91 -5.45 34.04
CA ASN A 45 34.65 -5.37 34.78
C ASN A 45 33.48 -4.88 33.90
N ASP A 46 33.67 -4.81 32.58
CA ASP A 46 32.63 -4.34 31.67
C ASP A 46 31.63 -5.46 31.39
N LEU A 47 30.46 -5.28 31.97
CA LEU A 47 29.31 -6.15 31.87
C LEU A 47 28.82 -6.42 30.43
N ASN A 48 29.20 -5.60 29.46
CA ASN A 48 28.79 -5.76 28.05
C ASN A 48 29.92 -6.29 27.16
N ASN A 49 31.14 -6.46 27.68
CA ASN A 49 32.25 -7.03 26.94
C ASN A 49 31.90 -8.45 26.45
N PRO A 50 32.08 -8.76 25.15
CA PRO A 50 31.81 -10.09 24.60
C PRO A 50 32.43 -11.25 25.38
N TRP A 51 33.62 -11.08 25.94
CA TRP A 51 34.28 -12.10 26.76
C TRP A 51 33.59 -12.40 28.09
N ASN A 52 32.82 -11.44 28.63
CA ASN A 52 32.11 -11.59 29.90
C ASN A 52 30.70 -12.19 29.73
N ILE A 53 30.17 -12.15 28.51
CA ILE A 53 28.86 -12.74 28.15
C ILE A 53 29.02 -14.03 27.34
N ALA A 54 30.24 -14.40 26.97
CA ALA A 54 30.52 -15.63 26.24
C ALA A 54 30.08 -16.86 27.04
N SER A 55 29.66 -17.90 26.31
CA SER A 55 29.26 -19.17 26.94
C SER A 55 30.43 -19.82 27.66
N THR A 56 30.23 -20.16 28.93
CA THR A 56 31.22 -20.83 29.77
C THR A 56 30.71 -22.20 30.21
N TYR A 57 31.64 -23.16 30.29
CA TYR A 57 31.35 -24.53 30.68
C TYR A 57 32.16 -24.86 31.93
N ASN A 58 31.46 -25.07 33.03
CA ASN A 58 32.06 -25.45 34.31
C ASN A 58 32.16 -26.98 34.40
N GLN A 59 33.25 -27.48 34.98
CA GLN A 59 33.37 -28.89 35.30
C GLN A 59 32.49 -29.24 36.50
N ILE A 60 31.72 -30.32 36.37
CA ILE A 60 30.95 -30.93 37.47
C ILE A 60 31.72 -32.16 37.94
N PHE A 61 32.07 -32.20 39.21
CA PHE A 61 32.78 -33.34 39.81
C PHE A 61 31.80 -34.46 40.21
N GLU A 62 32.30 -35.68 40.41
CA GLU A 62 31.47 -36.85 40.77
C GLU A 62 30.70 -36.68 42.08
N ASN A 63 31.20 -35.85 42.99
CA ASN A 63 30.54 -35.48 44.24
C ASN A 63 29.43 -34.42 44.07
N GLY A 64 29.13 -34.01 42.83
CA GLY A 64 28.13 -33.00 42.49
C GLY A 64 28.56 -31.55 42.68
N THR A 65 29.79 -31.28 43.11
CA THR A 65 30.27 -29.89 43.22
C THR A 65 30.65 -29.34 41.85
N ILE A 66 30.40 -28.04 41.65
CA ILE A 66 30.73 -27.33 40.41
C ILE A 66 32.01 -26.54 40.66
N ASN A 67 32.98 -26.66 39.77
CA ASN A 67 34.16 -25.79 39.82
C ASN A 67 33.73 -24.34 39.56
N SER A 68 34.07 -23.44 40.48
CA SER A 68 33.76 -22.00 40.34
C SER A 68 34.47 -21.36 39.15
N ASN A 69 35.59 -21.94 38.71
CA ASN A 69 36.31 -21.49 37.52
C ASN A 69 35.85 -22.29 36.29
N PRO A 70 35.57 -21.60 35.17
CA PRO A 70 35.17 -22.28 33.93
C PRO A 70 36.32 -23.12 33.38
N PHE A 71 35.98 -24.34 32.97
CA PHE A 71 36.92 -25.27 32.35
C PHE A 71 37.13 -24.92 30.87
N LEU A 72 36.05 -24.56 30.17
CA LEU A 72 36.08 -24.10 28.78
C LEU A 72 35.30 -22.80 28.64
N ILE A 73 35.84 -21.89 27.83
CA ILE A 73 35.17 -20.65 27.43
C ILE A 73 35.07 -20.70 25.91
N GLN A 74 33.86 -20.56 25.38
CA GLN A 74 33.69 -20.40 23.94
C GLN A 74 34.21 -19.01 23.55
N PRO A 75 35.14 -18.89 22.57
CA PRO A 75 35.60 -17.59 22.14
C PRO A 75 34.41 -16.80 21.55
N PRO A 76 34.22 -15.53 21.97
CA PRO A 76 33.14 -14.72 21.43
C PRO A 76 33.36 -14.43 19.96
N ASN A 77 32.27 -14.16 19.25
CA ASN A 77 32.27 -13.69 17.87
C ASN A 77 31.48 -12.37 17.77
N GLU A 78 31.37 -11.84 16.56
CA GLU A 78 30.64 -10.59 16.28
C GLU A 78 29.16 -10.66 16.70
N ASN A 79 28.55 -11.84 16.71
CA ASN A 79 27.16 -12.04 17.10
C ASN A 79 26.98 -12.22 18.62
N THR A 80 28.06 -12.46 19.37
CA THR A 80 27.98 -12.61 20.84
C THR A 80 27.49 -11.33 21.50
N ASN A 81 27.88 -10.15 21.00
CA ASN A 81 27.23 -8.88 21.33
C ASN A 81 26.87 -8.11 20.05
N MET A 82 25.67 -8.31 19.54
CA MET A 82 25.20 -7.59 18.34
C MET A 82 25.04 -6.07 18.55
N PHE A 83 25.23 -5.55 19.77
CA PHE A 83 25.11 -4.12 20.09
C PHE A 83 26.46 -3.40 20.13
N ILE A 84 27.54 -4.04 19.67
CA ILE A 84 28.85 -3.39 19.47
C ILE A 84 28.78 -2.32 18.37
N ASP A 85 28.06 -2.60 17.28
CA ASP A 85 27.86 -1.68 16.16
C ASP A 85 26.39 -1.29 16.03
N PHE A 86 26.13 -0.06 15.59
CA PHE A 86 24.77 0.42 15.43
C PHE A 86 24.00 -0.34 14.34
N LYS A 87 24.66 -0.78 13.26
CA LYS A 87 24.00 -1.53 12.17
C LYS A 87 23.53 -2.90 12.66
N THR A 88 24.38 -3.59 13.42
CA THR A 88 24.03 -4.89 14.02
C THR A 88 22.99 -4.73 15.12
N SER A 89 23.00 -3.62 15.88
CA SER A 89 21.94 -3.31 16.85
C SER A 89 20.58 -3.09 16.17
N LEU A 90 20.58 -2.36 15.04
CA LEU A 90 19.38 -2.16 14.23
C LEU A 90 18.83 -3.49 13.72
N PHE A 91 19.72 -4.37 13.23
CA PHE A 91 19.35 -5.70 12.77
C PHE A 91 18.80 -6.58 13.91
N ALA A 92 19.45 -6.59 15.08
CA ALA A 92 18.98 -7.32 16.27
C ALA A 92 17.59 -6.83 16.73
N THR A 93 17.36 -5.52 16.69
CA THR A 93 16.05 -4.94 17.06
C THR A 93 14.98 -5.29 16.03
N TYR A 94 15.34 -5.37 14.74
CA TYR A 94 14.45 -5.86 13.69
C TYR A 94 14.11 -7.36 13.87
N LEU A 95 15.08 -8.20 14.20
CA LEU A 95 14.83 -9.60 14.54
C LEU A 95 13.88 -9.72 15.74
N PHE A 96 14.09 -8.88 16.75
CA PHE A 96 13.22 -8.82 17.92
C PHE A 96 11.80 -8.35 17.59
N LEU A 97 11.64 -7.41 16.65
CA LEU A 97 10.32 -7.04 16.10
C LEU A 97 9.58 -8.24 15.50
N THR A 98 10.31 -9.16 14.86
CA THR A 98 9.75 -10.39 14.27
C THR A 98 9.62 -11.55 15.27
N GLY A 99 10.02 -11.35 16.53
CA GLY A 99 9.89 -12.32 17.62
C GLY A 99 11.16 -13.09 17.97
N ASP A 100 12.28 -12.85 17.28
CA ASP A 100 13.58 -13.45 17.62
C ASP A 100 14.30 -12.61 18.66
N SER A 101 14.46 -13.15 19.87
CA SER A 101 15.07 -12.48 21.01
C SER A 101 16.48 -12.98 21.35
N ASP A 102 17.07 -13.84 20.50
CA ASP A 102 18.36 -14.50 20.78
C ASP A 102 19.49 -13.47 21.00
N ALA A 103 19.43 -12.35 20.26
CA ALA A 103 20.37 -11.26 20.44
C ALA A 103 20.37 -10.68 21.86
N LEU A 104 19.25 -10.76 22.59
CA LEU A 104 19.04 -10.20 23.94
C LEU A 104 19.15 -11.24 25.06
N SER A 105 19.27 -12.54 24.75
CA SER A 105 19.33 -13.62 25.74
C SER A 105 20.70 -13.79 26.40
N ASN A 106 21.73 -13.12 25.90
CA ASN A 106 23.10 -13.21 26.43
C ASN A 106 23.26 -12.53 27.81
N TRP A 107 22.26 -11.75 28.26
CA TRP A 107 22.30 -11.04 29.54
C TRP A 107 21.33 -11.62 30.57
N SER A 108 21.79 -11.64 31.84
CA SER A 108 20.91 -11.95 32.97
C SER A 108 19.92 -10.80 33.24
N TYR A 109 18.63 -11.14 33.24
CA TYR A 109 17.53 -10.18 33.42
C TYR A 109 17.38 -9.66 34.86
N LEU A 110 17.67 -10.49 35.86
CA LEU A 110 17.47 -10.13 37.27
C LEU A 110 18.31 -8.94 37.71
N ASN A 111 19.52 -8.84 37.18
CA ASN A 111 20.49 -7.82 37.60
C ASN A 111 20.50 -6.59 36.67
N ARG A 112 19.59 -6.52 35.69
CA ARG A 112 19.54 -5.43 34.70
C ARG A 112 18.12 -4.88 34.48
N PRO A 113 17.57 -4.16 35.47
CA PRO A 113 16.23 -3.59 35.36
C PRO A 113 16.01 -2.72 34.10
N PRO A 114 16.95 -1.84 33.67
CA PRO A 114 16.74 -1.02 32.48
C PRO A 114 16.57 -1.84 31.19
N LEU A 115 17.31 -2.95 31.06
CA LEU A 115 17.20 -3.83 29.90
C LEU A 115 15.83 -4.52 29.87
N VAL A 116 15.41 -5.06 31.01
CA VAL A 116 14.11 -5.73 31.14
C VAL A 116 12.96 -4.78 30.84
N ILE A 117 13.01 -3.55 31.38
CA ILE A 117 12.00 -2.53 31.11
C ILE A 117 11.94 -2.23 29.61
N LEU A 118 13.08 -2.09 28.94
CA LEU A 118 13.13 -1.81 27.50
C LEU A 118 12.56 -2.97 26.66
N ILE A 119 12.89 -4.22 27.02
CA ILE A 119 12.36 -5.44 26.40
C ILE A 119 10.84 -5.52 26.55
N VAL A 120 10.32 -5.34 27.76
CA VAL A 120 8.88 -5.41 28.04
C VAL A 120 8.13 -4.31 27.30
N LEU A 121 8.66 -3.08 27.34
CA LEU A 121 8.03 -1.93 26.70
C LEU A 121 8.01 -2.08 25.17
N PHE A 122 9.12 -2.52 24.57
CA PHE A 122 9.15 -2.82 23.14
C PHE A 122 8.18 -3.94 22.78
N SER A 123 8.17 -5.05 23.52
CA SER A 123 7.28 -6.18 23.27
C SER A 123 5.80 -5.79 23.34
N LEU A 124 5.42 -4.99 24.34
CA LEU A 124 4.05 -4.47 24.47
C LEU A 124 3.69 -3.58 23.27
N LEU A 125 4.60 -2.71 22.85
CA LEU A 125 4.39 -1.85 21.69
C LEU A 125 4.20 -2.66 20.40
N ILE A 126 4.98 -3.73 20.20
CA ILE A 126 4.85 -4.59 19.01
C ILE A 126 3.53 -5.36 19.03
N VAL A 127 3.27 -6.09 20.12
CA VAL A 127 2.15 -7.04 20.21
C VAL A 127 0.82 -6.33 20.32
N VAL A 128 0.71 -5.32 21.18
CA VAL A 128 -0.58 -4.64 21.45
C VAL A 128 -0.88 -3.60 20.37
N TYR A 129 0.12 -2.81 19.99
CA TYR A 129 -0.11 -1.65 19.14
C TYR A 129 0.23 -1.93 17.68
N LEU A 130 1.49 -2.21 17.35
CA LEU A 130 1.93 -2.21 15.95
C LEU A 130 1.33 -3.34 15.11
N MET A 131 1.35 -4.59 15.57
CA MET A 131 0.83 -5.70 14.78
C MET A 131 -0.68 -5.62 14.60
N ASN A 132 -1.42 -5.31 15.68
CA ASN A 132 -2.87 -5.17 15.63
C ASN A 132 -3.31 -4.00 14.74
N LEU A 133 -2.62 -2.86 14.85
CA LEU A 133 -2.89 -1.70 14.01
C LEU A 133 -2.51 -1.95 12.55
N LEU A 134 -1.38 -2.63 12.28
CA LEU A 134 -0.98 -3.00 10.92
C LEU A 134 -2.04 -3.86 10.24
N ILE A 135 -2.51 -4.90 10.95
CA ILE A 135 -3.55 -5.81 10.44
C ILE A 135 -4.85 -5.04 10.20
N GLY A 136 -5.26 -4.16 11.12
CA GLY A 136 -6.46 -3.33 10.95
C GLY A 136 -6.38 -2.38 9.76
N LEU A 137 -5.26 -1.68 9.58
CA LEU A 137 -5.03 -0.79 8.45
C LEU A 137 -4.97 -1.57 7.13
N LEU A 138 -4.31 -2.72 7.11
CA LEU A 138 -4.25 -3.59 5.93
C LEU A 138 -5.63 -4.10 5.56
N SER A 139 -6.42 -4.55 6.54
CA SER A 139 -7.80 -5.00 6.32
C SER A 139 -8.67 -3.90 5.71
N ASN A 140 -8.61 -2.69 6.26
CA ASN A 140 -9.39 -1.54 5.77
C ASN A 140 -8.96 -1.13 4.34
N ALA A 141 -7.65 -1.08 4.08
CA ALA A 141 -7.12 -0.75 2.75
C ALA A 141 -7.49 -1.82 1.70
N ILE A 142 -7.49 -3.10 2.09
CA ILE A 142 -7.96 -4.19 1.23
C ILE A 142 -9.44 -4.01 0.93
N GLU A 143 -10.28 -3.78 1.95
CA GLU A 143 -11.73 -3.60 1.77
C GLU A 143 -12.05 -2.46 0.81
N LYS A 144 -11.41 -1.30 1.00
CA LYS A 144 -11.56 -0.12 0.12
C LYS A 144 -11.16 -0.40 -1.33
N ASN A 145 -10.13 -1.23 -1.54
CA ASN A 145 -9.60 -1.52 -2.87
C ASN A 145 -10.13 -2.85 -3.45
N ASN A 146 -10.99 -3.58 -2.73
CA ASN A 146 -11.66 -4.79 -3.18
C ASN A 146 -12.86 -4.44 -4.08
N ASN A 147 -12.62 -3.62 -5.10
CA ASN A 147 -13.63 -3.25 -6.07
C ASN A 147 -13.50 -4.14 -7.30
N ARG A 148 -14.51 -4.98 -7.55
CA ARG A 148 -14.63 -5.82 -8.75
C ARG A 148 -14.48 -4.99 -10.03
N VAL A 149 -14.96 -3.74 -10.03
CA VAL A 149 -14.83 -2.82 -11.17
C VAL A 149 -13.35 -2.46 -11.39
N SER A 150 -12.62 -2.08 -10.34
CA SER A 150 -11.19 -1.78 -10.43
C SER A 150 -10.34 -2.98 -10.85
N TYR A 151 -10.75 -4.20 -10.49
CA TYR A 151 -10.14 -5.43 -10.98
C TYR A 151 -10.36 -5.62 -12.49
N LEU A 152 -11.60 -5.46 -12.96
CA LEU A 152 -11.93 -5.59 -14.39
C LEU A 152 -11.23 -4.53 -15.23
N ILE A 153 -11.13 -3.29 -14.76
CA ILE A 153 -10.40 -2.21 -15.43
C ILE A 153 -8.90 -2.56 -15.55
N GLN A 154 -8.28 -3.02 -14.47
CA GLN A 154 -6.87 -3.44 -14.51
C GLN A 154 -6.66 -4.60 -15.49
N LYS A 155 -7.58 -5.58 -15.51
CA LYS A 155 -7.52 -6.69 -16.46
C LYS A 155 -7.65 -6.22 -17.91
N ALA A 156 -8.55 -5.28 -18.19
CA ALA A 156 -8.72 -4.69 -19.52
C ALA A 156 -7.50 -3.88 -19.96
N GLN A 157 -6.88 -3.11 -19.04
CA GLN A 157 -5.63 -2.41 -19.32
C GLN A 157 -4.49 -3.36 -19.71
N ILE A 158 -4.30 -4.43 -18.94
CA ILE A 158 -3.27 -5.44 -19.24
C ILE A 158 -3.57 -6.10 -20.59
N LEU A 159 -4.84 -6.42 -20.88
CA LEU A 159 -5.23 -7.00 -22.16
C LEU A 159 -4.90 -6.06 -23.32
N ALA A 160 -5.21 -4.77 -23.19
CA ALA A 160 -4.91 -3.76 -24.20
C ALA A 160 -3.38 -3.57 -24.41
N GLU A 161 -2.59 -3.64 -23.35
CA GLU A 161 -1.12 -3.61 -23.45
C GLU A 161 -0.58 -4.84 -24.19
N ILE A 162 -1.10 -6.03 -23.88
CA ILE A 162 -0.76 -7.26 -24.61
C ILE A 162 -1.15 -7.14 -26.08
N GLU A 163 -2.35 -6.62 -26.36
CA GLU A 163 -2.85 -6.42 -27.72
C GLU A 163 -1.99 -5.45 -28.54
N LEU A 164 -1.51 -4.40 -27.90
CA LEU A 164 -0.74 -3.35 -28.57
C LEU A 164 0.73 -3.73 -28.78
N PHE A 165 1.37 -4.31 -27.76
CA PHE A 165 2.83 -4.49 -27.75
C PHE A 165 3.30 -5.92 -28.01
N TYR A 166 2.50 -6.94 -27.68
CA TYR A 166 2.96 -8.33 -27.67
C TYR A 166 2.34 -9.21 -28.76
N MET A 167 1.30 -8.74 -29.45
CA MET A 167 0.68 -9.48 -30.55
C MET A 167 1.11 -9.00 -31.92
N LEU A 168 1.34 -9.96 -32.82
CA LEU A 168 1.67 -9.71 -34.21
C LEU A 168 0.44 -9.23 -35.01
N PRO A 169 0.62 -8.45 -36.09
CA PRO A 169 -0.49 -7.87 -36.85
C PRO A 169 -1.50 -8.87 -37.43
N PHE A 170 -1.10 -10.13 -37.63
CA PHE A 170 -2.01 -11.17 -38.11
C PHE A 170 -2.84 -11.79 -36.97
N GLN A 171 -2.29 -11.91 -35.75
CA GLN A 171 -3.00 -12.45 -34.58
C GLN A 171 -4.17 -11.53 -34.19
N ARG A 172 -3.96 -10.20 -34.27
CA ARG A 172 -5.02 -9.22 -33.99
C ARG A 172 -6.16 -9.21 -35.01
N ARG A 173 -5.96 -9.80 -36.19
CA ARG A 173 -6.99 -9.90 -37.25
C ARG A 173 -7.71 -11.24 -37.21
N TRP A 174 -7.37 -12.10 -36.25
CA TRP A 174 -7.96 -13.42 -36.16
C TRP A 174 -9.35 -13.33 -35.49
N LYS A 175 -10.40 -13.55 -36.27
CA LYS A 175 -11.80 -13.37 -35.84
C LYS A 175 -12.21 -14.26 -34.67
N GLU A 176 -11.61 -15.44 -34.53
CA GLU A 176 -11.83 -16.30 -33.35
C GLU A 176 -11.36 -15.69 -32.03
N TRP A 177 -10.27 -14.90 -32.04
CA TRP A 177 -9.72 -14.25 -30.83
C TRP A 177 -10.25 -12.83 -30.65
N PHE A 178 -10.53 -12.15 -31.77
CA PHE A 178 -11.07 -10.79 -31.83
C PHE A 178 -12.38 -10.77 -32.61
N PRO A 179 -13.48 -11.21 -31.99
CA PRO A 179 -14.78 -11.19 -32.63
C PRO A 179 -15.24 -9.76 -32.89
N GLU A 180 -15.90 -9.54 -34.02
CA GLU A 180 -16.48 -8.25 -34.40
C GLU A 180 -17.68 -7.87 -33.52
N VAL A 181 -18.35 -8.86 -32.93
CA VAL A 181 -19.52 -8.69 -32.07
C VAL A 181 -19.38 -9.55 -30.82
N ILE A 182 -19.63 -8.96 -29.65
CA ILE A 182 -19.63 -9.64 -28.36
C ILE A 182 -21.07 -9.69 -27.85
N TYR A 183 -21.61 -10.90 -27.68
CA TYR A 183 -22.93 -11.09 -27.08
C TYR A 183 -22.79 -11.17 -25.55
N TYR A 184 -23.50 -10.29 -24.84
CA TYR A 184 -23.58 -10.31 -23.39
C TYR A 184 -25.02 -10.54 -22.95
N TYR A 185 -25.23 -11.57 -22.14
CA TYR A 185 -26.52 -11.82 -21.50
C TYR A 185 -26.60 -11.02 -20.21
N ALA A 186 -27.60 -10.16 -20.10
CA ALA A 186 -27.84 -9.33 -18.94
C ALA A 186 -29.30 -9.47 -18.51
N ASN A 187 -29.54 -9.42 -17.20
CA ASN A 187 -30.90 -9.46 -16.67
C ASN A 187 -31.61 -8.13 -16.97
N LEU A 188 -32.79 -8.20 -17.61
CA LEU A 188 -33.60 -7.02 -17.97
C LEU A 188 -33.89 -6.11 -16.77
N ASP A 189 -34.16 -6.68 -15.59
CA ASP A 189 -34.48 -5.90 -14.40
C ASP A 189 -33.26 -5.14 -13.87
N GLU A 190 -32.08 -5.75 -13.93
CA GLU A 190 -30.82 -5.16 -13.49
C GLU A 190 -30.39 -4.02 -14.43
N ILE A 191 -30.50 -4.23 -15.75
CA ILE A 191 -30.25 -3.19 -16.75
C ILE A 191 -31.21 -2.02 -16.55
N ARG A 192 -32.50 -2.28 -16.38
CA ARG A 192 -33.51 -1.22 -16.18
C ARG A 192 -33.19 -0.38 -14.94
N LYS A 193 -32.76 -1.01 -13.84
CA LYS A 193 -32.37 -0.32 -12.61
C LYS A 193 -31.15 0.58 -12.82
N GLU A 194 -30.11 0.07 -13.47
CA GLU A 194 -28.88 0.84 -13.69
C GLU A 194 -29.08 1.99 -14.67
N VAL A 195 -29.86 1.80 -15.74
CA VAL A 195 -30.18 2.88 -16.70
C VAL A 195 -30.92 4.03 -15.99
N LYS A 196 -31.88 3.72 -15.11
CA LYS A 196 -32.55 4.75 -14.30
C LYS A 196 -31.58 5.49 -13.38
N ALA A 197 -30.72 4.75 -12.67
CA ALA A 197 -29.70 5.34 -11.80
C ALA A 197 -28.73 6.25 -12.56
N MET A 198 -28.29 5.86 -13.77
CA MET A 198 -27.44 6.70 -14.64
C MET A 198 -28.14 7.98 -15.09
N MET A 199 -29.44 7.92 -15.39
CA MET A 199 -30.22 9.12 -15.73
C MET A 199 -30.33 10.07 -14.53
N GLU A 200 -30.59 9.54 -13.33
CA GLU A 200 -30.64 10.32 -12.08
C GLU A 200 -29.28 11.00 -11.78
N ARG A 201 -28.17 10.28 -11.99
CA ARG A 201 -26.79 10.81 -11.84
C ARG A 201 -26.37 11.78 -12.95
N LYS A 202 -27.21 12.01 -13.99
CA LYS A 202 -26.88 12.78 -15.20
C LYS A 202 -25.68 12.24 -15.99
N GLU A 203 -25.38 10.95 -15.85
CA GLU A 203 -24.30 10.26 -16.56
C GLU A 203 -24.78 9.69 -17.91
N TRP A 204 -26.09 9.72 -18.17
CA TRP A 204 -26.69 9.25 -19.41
C TRP A 204 -26.47 10.26 -20.56
N ASN A 205 -25.33 10.17 -21.25
CA ASN A 205 -25.03 11.02 -22.40
C ASN A 205 -25.87 10.62 -23.63
N ALA A 206 -26.89 11.37 -23.99
CA ALA A 206 -27.78 11.06 -25.12
C ALA A 206 -27.12 11.17 -26.51
N ASP A 207 -25.98 11.85 -26.63
CA ASP A 207 -25.36 12.16 -27.92
C ASP A 207 -24.53 10.98 -28.47
N VAL A 208 -24.12 10.04 -27.60
CA VAL A 208 -23.29 8.89 -27.98
C VAL A 208 -24.17 7.69 -28.30
N PHE A 209 -24.19 7.28 -29.57
CA PHE A 209 -25.02 6.18 -30.14
C PHE A 209 -26.53 6.36 -29.90
N PRO A 210 -27.15 7.42 -30.46
CA PRO A 210 -28.55 7.77 -30.17
C PRO A 210 -29.54 6.68 -30.57
N GLU A 211 -29.35 6.03 -31.71
CA GLU A 211 -30.21 4.95 -32.20
C GLU A 211 -30.19 3.73 -31.26
N LEU A 212 -29.00 3.26 -30.91
CA LEU A 212 -28.82 2.10 -30.02
C LEU A 212 -29.45 2.33 -28.64
N LYS A 213 -29.36 3.56 -28.13
CA LYS A 213 -29.94 3.95 -26.85
C LYS A 213 -31.47 4.03 -26.90
N SER A 214 -32.03 4.56 -27.98
CA SER A 214 -33.48 4.56 -28.21
C SER A 214 -34.02 3.13 -28.21
N ASP A 215 -33.38 2.23 -28.97
CA ASP A 215 -33.74 0.82 -29.02
C ASP A 215 -33.63 0.12 -27.67
N LEU A 216 -32.59 0.42 -26.89
CA LEU A 216 -32.43 -0.11 -25.53
C LEU A 216 -33.56 0.36 -24.61
N LEU A 217 -33.88 1.66 -24.60
CA LEU A 217 -34.94 2.22 -23.76
C LEU A 217 -36.31 1.64 -24.13
N ASN A 218 -36.57 1.44 -25.41
CA ASN A 218 -37.77 0.77 -25.92
C ASN A 218 -37.87 -0.68 -25.41
N LYS A 219 -36.78 -1.45 -25.49
CA LYS A 219 -36.71 -2.83 -24.96
C LYS A 219 -36.85 -2.90 -23.44
N LEU A 220 -36.39 -1.87 -22.72
CA LEU A 220 -36.50 -1.76 -21.27
C LEU A 220 -37.85 -1.19 -20.81
N TYR A 221 -38.73 -0.78 -21.73
CA TYR A 221 -40.00 -0.11 -21.42
C TYR A 221 -39.82 1.12 -20.51
N ILE A 222 -38.74 1.88 -20.71
CA ILE A 222 -38.47 3.13 -19.99
C ILE A 222 -39.03 4.26 -20.84
N GLN A 223 -40.08 4.94 -20.38
CA GLN A 223 -40.57 6.15 -21.02
C GLN A 223 -39.48 7.22 -20.98
N GLN A 224 -39.03 7.67 -22.16
CA GLN A 224 -38.34 8.94 -22.26
C GLN A 224 -39.34 10.01 -21.85
N ASN A 225 -39.09 10.69 -20.73
CA ASN A 225 -39.85 11.91 -20.42
C ASN A 225 -39.62 12.89 -21.56
N THR A 226 -40.63 13.05 -22.39
CA THR A 226 -40.68 13.91 -23.58
C THR A 226 -40.35 15.37 -23.27
N GLU A 227 -40.46 15.76 -21.99
CA GLU A 227 -40.10 17.08 -21.48
C GLU A 227 -38.61 17.40 -21.68
N ASN A 228 -37.70 16.46 -21.46
CA ASN A 228 -36.25 16.71 -21.62
C ASN A 228 -35.85 16.86 -23.09
N THR A 229 -36.45 16.07 -23.99
CA THR A 229 -36.19 16.16 -25.43
C THR A 229 -36.74 17.46 -25.99
N ALA A 230 -37.95 17.87 -25.58
CA ALA A 230 -38.54 19.15 -25.94
C ALA A 230 -37.71 20.34 -25.41
N GLN A 231 -37.18 20.27 -24.18
CA GLN A 231 -36.28 21.30 -23.64
C GLN A 231 -34.93 21.34 -24.36
N GLN A 232 -34.38 20.19 -24.77
CA GLN A 232 -33.16 20.14 -25.56
C GLN A 232 -33.37 20.73 -26.97
N GLU A 233 -34.50 20.45 -27.61
CA GLU A 233 -34.87 21.07 -28.90
C GLU A 233 -35.11 22.57 -28.76
N LEU A 234 -35.80 23.01 -27.70
CA LEU A 234 -36.01 24.43 -27.40
C LEU A 234 -34.69 25.17 -27.18
N ASN A 235 -33.74 24.54 -26.47
CA ASN A 235 -32.42 25.12 -26.24
C ASN A 235 -31.59 25.20 -27.54
N LYS A 236 -31.66 24.19 -28.42
CA LYS A 236 -31.02 24.22 -29.75
C LYS A 236 -31.60 25.35 -30.61
N LEU A 237 -32.94 25.50 -30.62
CA LEU A 237 -33.63 26.57 -31.35
C LEU A 237 -33.25 27.96 -30.81
N ASN A 238 -33.17 28.15 -29.49
CA ASN A 238 -32.75 29.41 -28.88
C ASN A 238 -31.30 29.78 -29.23
N ILE A 239 -30.39 28.81 -29.23
CA ILE A 239 -28.99 29.04 -29.63
C ILE A 239 -28.94 29.48 -31.09
N GLN A 240 -29.68 28.79 -31.96
CA GLN A 240 -29.71 29.11 -33.39
C GLN A 240 -30.33 30.48 -33.67
N GLN A 241 -31.40 30.85 -32.96
CA GLN A 241 -31.98 32.19 -33.02
C GLN A 241 -30.99 33.27 -32.58
N ASN A 242 -30.30 33.07 -31.45
CA ASN A 242 -29.30 34.02 -30.96
C ASN A 242 -28.13 34.19 -31.95
N THR A 243 -27.72 33.12 -32.63
CA THR A 243 -26.65 33.17 -33.64
C THR A 243 -27.10 34.00 -34.85
N VAL A 244 -28.31 33.76 -35.35
CA VAL A 244 -28.89 34.53 -36.47
C VAL A 244 -29.08 36.00 -36.08
N GLN A 245 -29.46 36.29 -34.83
CA GLN A 245 -29.62 37.68 -34.36
C GLN A 245 -28.28 38.42 -34.25
N GLN A 246 -27.21 37.73 -33.86
CA GLN A 246 -25.86 38.27 -33.87
C GLN A 246 -25.36 38.54 -35.29
N ASP A 247 -25.62 37.63 -36.23
CA ASP A 247 -25.26 37.81 -37.64
C ASP A 247 -26.01 39.00 -38.27
N ILE A 248 -27.29 39.21 -37.92
CA ILE A 248 -28.09 40.35 -38.38
C ILE A 248 -27.56 41.67 -37.79
N ALA A 249 -27.21 41.70 -36.50
CA ALA A 249 -26.65 42.90 -35.85
C ALA A 249 -25.29 43.29 -36.42
N GLN A 250 -24.42 42.31 -36.72
CA GLN A 250 -23.14 42.58 -37.38
C GLN A 250 -23.32 43.08 -38.82
N ASN A 251 -24.37 42.66 -39.52
CA ASN A 251 -24.66 43.13 -40.86
C ASN A 251 -25.27 44.55 -40.88
N SER A 252 -26.04 44.95 -39.85
CA SER A 252 -26.54 46.33 -39.74
C SER A 252 -25.41 47.31 -39.42
N ASP A 253 -24.49 46.95 -38.53
CA ASP A 253 -23.34 47.78 -38.18
C ASP A 253 -22.39 47.99 -39.40
N ASN A 254 -22.25 46.98 -40.26
CA ASN A 254 -21.50 47.10 -41.51
C ASN A 254 -22.21 47.96 -42.57
N GLN A 255 -23.55 47.99 -42.60
CA GLN A 255 -24.30 48.85 -43.52
C GLN A 255 -24.25 50.34 -43.13
N ASP A 256 -24.20 50.64 -41.82
CA ASP A 256 -24.03 52.02 -41.34
C ASP A 256 -22.60 52.54 -41.55
N PHE A 257 -21.58 51.66 -41.47
CA PHE A 257 -20.20 52.00 -41.82
C PHE A 257 -20.03 52.33 -43.33
N CYS A 258 -20.76 51.67 -44.22
CA CYS A 258 -20.74 51.95 -45.67
C CYS A 258 -21.52 53.22 -46.09
N ARG A 259 -22.27 53.86 -45.18
CA ARG A 259 -22.98 55.13 -45.43
C ARG A 259 -22.21 56.38 -44.97
N SER A 260 -21.06 56.22 -44.30
CA SER A 260 -20.24 57.33 -43.78
C SER A 260 -18.99 57.67 -44.63
N HIS A 261 -18.98 57.35 -45.93
CA HIS A 261 -17.97 57.81 -46.89
C HIS A 261 -18.62 58.41 -48.13
#